data_AF-A0A957VS27-F1
#
_entry.id   AF-A0A957VS27-F1
#
_cell.length_a   1.000
_cell.length_b   1.000
_cell.length_c   1.000
_cell.angle_alpha   90.00
_cell.angle_beta   90.00
_cell.angle_gamma   90.00
#
_symmetry.space_group_name_H-M   'P 1'
#
loop_
_entity.id
_entity.type
_entity.pdbx_description
1 polymer ?
#
loop_
_entity_poly.entity_id
_entity_poly.type
_entity_poly.pdbx_seq_one_letter_code
_entity_poly.pdbx_strand_id
1 'polypeptide(L)' 'MAKNDSLGDQNPLTAAHEDYLKAIYLLKRRGEKVTNSALAGELNVSPASTTNMVKKLAELDLVEYTRYKSMTLTPAG' A
#
# COMPACT_ATOMS: atom_id res chain seq x y z
N MET A 1 -6.78 -19.16 -27.75
CA MET A 1 -5.62 -19.07 -26.84
C MET A 1 -4.79 -17.86 -27.26
N ALA A 2 -4.44 -17.03 -26.28
CA ALA A 2 -3.44 -15.96 -26.26
C ALA A 2 -3.68 -14.64 -27.04
N LYS A 3 -3.58 -13.57 -26.24
CA LYS A 3 -3.25 -12.16 -26.52
C LYS A 3 -4.40 -11.23 -26.89
N ASN A 4 -4.83 -10.43 -25.90
CA ASN A 4 -4.45 -9.01 -25.91
C ASN A 4 -4.63 -8.40 -24.50
N ASP A 5 -3.56 -8.45 -23.70
CA ASP A 5 -3.39 -7.73 -22.44
C ASP A 5 -3.31 -6.21 -22.71
N SER A 6 -4.43 -5.59 -23.04
CA SER A 6 -4.56 -4.14 -23.21
C SER A 6 -5.38 -3.54 -22.07
N LEU A 7 -4.72 -3.39 -20.93
CA LEU A 7 -5.04 -2.35 -19.95
C LEU A 7 -3.83 -1.42 -19.91
N GLY A 8 -3.63 -0.71 -21.02
CA GLY A 8 -2.68 0.39 -21.10
C GLY A 8 -3.16 1.55 -20.23
N ASP A 9 -2.35 1.86 -19.22
CA ASP A 9 -1.95 3.23 -18.88
C ASP A 9 -3.07 4.26 -18.66
N GLN A 10 -3.97 3.98 -17.71
CA GLN A 10 -4.62 5.02 -16.89
C GLN A 10 -4.73 4.61 -15.42
N ASN A 11 -3.75 3.87 -14.90
CA ASN A 11 -3.67 3.60 -13.46
C ASN A 11 -2.69 4.61 -12.83
N PRO A 12 -3.14 5.58 -12.01
CA PRO A 12 -2.22 6.42 -11.23
C PRO A 12 -1.41 5.62 -10.20
N LEU A 13 -1.69 4.31 -10.07
CA LEU A 13 -1.03 3.38 -9.16
C LEU A 13 0.05 2.59 -9.91
N THR A 14 1.30 2.84 -9.55
CA THR A 14 2.43 2.01 -9.99
C THR A 14 2.40 0.63 -9.31
N ALA A 15 3.12 -0.35 -9.83
CA ALA A 15 3.26 -1.68 -9.21
C ALA A 15 3.64 -1.61 -7.71
N ALA A 16 4.45 -0.62 -7.33
CA ALA A 16 4.78 -0.38 -5.94
C ALA A 16 3.55 -0.02 -5.09
N HIS A 17 2.61 0.79 -5.59
CA HIS A 17 1.40 1.11 -4.84
C HIS A 17 0.56 -0.15 -4.56
N GLU A 18 0.43 -1.04 -5.54
CA GLU A 18 -0.30 -2.31 -5.37
C GLU A 18 0.37 -3.23 -4.34
N ASP A 19 1.69 -3.31 -4.33
CA ASP A 19 2.44 -4.10 -3.35
C ASP A 19 2.22 -3.56 -1.94
N TYR A 20 2.23 -2.24 -1.77
CA TYR A 20 1.93 -1.61 -0.48
C TYR A 20 0.49 -1.87 -0.03
N LEU A 21 -0.50 -1.76 -0.91
CA LEU A 21 -1.90 -2.07 -0.59
C LEU A 21 -2.08 -3.55 -0.20
N LYS A 22 -1.47 -4.47 -0.93
CA LYS A 22 -1.47 -5.92 -0.60
C LYS A 22 -0.84 -6.18 0.77
N ALA A 23 0.30 -5.57 1.06
CA ALA A 23 0.97 -5.73 2.35
C ALA A 23 0.11 -5.19 3.51
N ILE A 24 -0.53 -4.02 3.34
CA ILE A 24 -1.48 -3.46 4.31
C ILE A 24 -2.64 -4.44 4.55
N TYR A 25 -3.23 -4.97 3.46
CA TYR A 25 -4.33 -5.94 3.54
C TYR A 25 -3.92 -7.23 4.24
N LEU A 26 -2.75 -7.79 3.92
CA LEU A 26 -2.23 -9.00 4.55
C LEU A 26 -1.97 -8.82 6.03
N LEU A 27 -1.30 -7.74 6.43
CA LEU A 27 -1.05 -7.41 7.83
C LEU A 27 -2.36 -7.25 8.61
N LYS A 28 -3.33 -6.52 8.05
CA LYS A 28 -4.67 -6.38 8.65
C LYS A 28 -5.38 -7.74 8.78
N ARG A 29 -5.30 -8.60 7.76
CA ARG A 29 -5.90 -9.94 7.77
C ARG A 29 -5.25 -10.89 8.78
N ARG A 30 -3.94 -10.73 9.03
CA ARG A 30 -3.23 -11.45 10.10
C ARG A 30 -3.54 -10.92 11.51
N GLY A 31 -4.30 -9.82 11.62
CA GLY A 31 -4.56 -9.15 12.89
C GLY A 31 -3.36 -8.35 13.42
N GLU A 32 -2.36 -8.13 12.57
CA GLU A 32 -1.16 -7.37 12.91
C GLU A 32 -1.40 -5.87 12.74
N LYS A 33 -0.72 -5.07 13.56
CA LYS A 33 -0.78 -3.61 13.43
C LYS A 33 -0.03 -3.17 12.18
N VAL A 34 -0.75 -2.54 11.27
CA VAL A 34 -0.15 -1.93 10.08
C VAL A 34 0.65 -0.69 10.49
N THR A 35 1.96 -0.85 10.58
CA THR A 35 2.93 0.20 10.93
C THR A 35 3.96 0.35 9.82
N ASN A 36 4.65 1.50 9.76
CA ASN A 36 5.72 1.72 8.78
C ASN A 36 6.81 0.63 8.87
N SER A 37 7.15 0.18 10.08
CA SER A 37 8.15 -0.87 10.27
C SER A 37 7.67 -2.23 9.78
N ALA A 38 6.39 -2.57 10.02
CA ALA A 38 5.80 -3.81 9.53
C ALA A 38 5.74 -3.84 7.99
N LEU A 39 5.33 -2.74 7.36
CA LEU A 39 5.32 -2.61 5.90
C LEU A 39 6.73 -2.64 5.30
N ALA A 40 7.69 -1.96 5.92
CA ALA A 40 9.08 -1.99 5.48
C ALA A 40 9.66 -3.41 5.55
N GLY A 41 9.33 -4.17 6.59
CA GLY A 41 9.71 -5.57 6.73
C GLY A 41 9.06 -6.49 5.70
N GLU A 42 7.73 -6.43 5.56
CA GLU A 42 6.98 -7.29 4.62
C GLU A 42 7.38 -7.04 3.16
N LEU A 43 7.68 -5.79 2.79
CA LEU A 43 8.10 -5.43 1.43
C LEU A 43 9.62 -5.46 1.22
N ASN A 44 10.39 -5.73 2.28
CA ASN A 44 11.86 -5.70 2.27
C ASN A 44 12.44 -4.40 1.69
N VAL A 45 11.88 -3.27 2.11
CA VAL A 45 12.22 -1.91 1.65
C VAL A 45 12.69 -1.04 2.82
N SER A 46 13.35 0.07 2.50
CA SER A 46 13.80 0.99 3.55
C SER A 46 12.60 1.66 4.26
N PRO A 47 12.67 1.91 5.59
CA PRO A 47 11.66 2.66 6.32
C PRO A 47 11.41 4.07 5.76
N ALA A 48 12.45 4.69 5.18
CA ALA A 48 12.36 5.99 4.51
C ALA A 48 11.50 5.91 3.23
N SER A 49 11.71 4.87 2.41
CA SER A 49 10.90 4.61 1.22
C SER A 49 9.44 4.36 1.58
N THR A 50 9.18 3.55 2.62
CA THR A 50 7.84 3.28 3.13
C THR A 50 7.12 4.53 3.61
N THR A 51 7.82 5.41 4.32
CA THR A 51 7.23 6.67 4.79
C THR A 51 6.81 7.57 3.61
N ASN A 52 7.64 7.65 2.57
CA ASN A 52 7.31 8.43 1.38
C ASN A 52 6.13 7.82 0.61
N MET A 53 6.07 6.49 0.49
CA MET A 53 4.97 5.82 -0.21
C MET A 53 3.64 5.90 0.54
N VAL A 54 3.66 5.72 1.87
CA VAL A 54 2.46 5.88 2.72
C VAL A 54 1.93 7.31 2.65
N LYS A 55 2.81 8.32 2.62
CA LYS A 55 2.38 9.71 2.42
C LYS A 55 1.68 9.91 1.07
N LYS A 56 2.24 9.38 -0.02
CA LYS A 56 1.61 9.42 -1.35
C LYS A 56 0.26 8.71 -1.36
N LEU A 57 0.16 7.53 -0.75
CA LEU A 57 -1.09 6.79 -0.65
C LEU A 57 -2.15 7.54 0.19
N ALA A 58 -1.72 8.25 1.24
CA ALA A 58 -2.60 9.10 2.04
C ALA A 58 -3.05 10.36 1.27
N GLU A 59 -2.17 10.97 0.47
CA GLU A 59 -2.53 12.07 -0.45
C GLU A 59 -3.53 11.62 -1.52
N LEU A 60 -3.49 10.36 -1.91
CA LEU A 60 -4.44 9.73 -2.83
C LEU A 60 -5.73 9.24 -2.14
N ASP A 61 -5.89 9.46 -0.83
CA ASP A 61 -7.03 9.03 -0.02
C ASP A 61 -7.25 7.49 -0.02
N LEU A 62 -6.19 6.73 -0.27
CA LEU A 62 -6.23 5.25 -0.30
C LEU A 62 -5.90 4.62 1.06
N VAL A 63 -5.22 5.37 1.93
CA VAL A 63 -4.80 4.92 3.24
C VAL A 63 -4.97 6.03 4.26
N GLU A 64 -5.75 5.76 5.31
CA GLU A 64 -5.77 6.64 6.47
C GLU A 64 -4.59 6.33 7.39
N TYR A 65 -3.60 7.23 7.38
CA TYR A 65 -2.47 7.17 8.30
C TYR A 65 -2.78 7.94 9.58
N THR A 66 -3.19 7.23 10.64
CA THR A 66 -3.23 7.83 11.99
C THR A 66 -1.87 7.72 12.67
N ARG A 67 -1.31 8.88 13.04
CA ARG A 67 -0.06 8.97 13.78
C ARG A 67 -0.18 8.09 15.05
N TYR A 68 0.70 7.10 15.14
CA TYR A 68 0.89 6.18 16.27
C TYR A 68 -0.04 4.97 16.47
N LYS A 69 -1.09 4.69 15.68
CA LYS A 69 -1.91 3.50 16.03
C LYS A 69 -2.35 2.52 14.97
N SER A 70 -2.62 2.90 13.72
CA SER A 70 -3.13 1.91 12.77
C SER A 70 -3.40 2.55 11.42
N MET A 71 -2.81 2.02 10.35
CA MET A 71 -3.27 2.34 9.00
C MET A 71 -4.54 1.54 8.69
N THR A 72 -5.59 2.23 8.24
CA THR A 72 -6.84 1.59 7.82
C THR A 72 -7.05 1.89 6.34
N LEU A 73 -7.37 0.86 5.55
CA LEU A 73 -7.82 1.02 4.16
C LEU A 73 -9.13 1.78 4.13
N THR A 74 -9.20 2.81 3.28
CA THR A 74 -10.43 3.56 3.00
C THR A 74 -11.33 2.74 2.06
N PRO A 75 -12.62 3.10 1.88
CA PRO A 75 -13.53 2.40 0.97
C PRO A 75 -13.09 2.42 -0.51
N ALA A 76 -12.12 3.27 -0.88
CA ALA A 76 -11.61 3.41 -2.22
C ALA A 76 -10.35 2.56 -2.53
N GLY A 77 -9.76 1.93 -1.51
CA GLY A 77 -8.53 1.11 -1.62
C GLY A 77 -8.76 -0.37 -1.35
#